data_AF-A0A2T9JJC5-F1
#
_entry.id   AF-A0A2T9JJC5-F1
#
_cell.length_a   1.000
_cell.length_b   1.000
_cell.length_c   1.000
_cell.angle_alpha   90.00
_cell.angle_beta   90.00
_cell.angle_gamma   90.00
#
_symmetry.space_group_name_H-M   'P 1'
#
loop_
_entity.id
_entity.type
_entity.pdbx_description
1 polymer ?
#
loop_
_entity_poly.entity_id
_entity_poly.type
_entity_poly.pdbx_seq_one_letter_code
_entity_poly.pdbx_strand_id
1 'polypeptide(L)'
;MLARIVGIILGLILTTSGYVISGLGTLGTWAIGWDLGPFEPHRTTAGWAAMTLGGILLVAALLPRMGMSRRGMRRRKGSARGGERSLTKPFDMDASEPAAPTPAMTPAVMTIAPSVQAAPAPAPVGATEFESLRAEMLALCGSEAWNPAARVLARLVRAAESDRERTIAYRDLGDFATAQGRHDDAAEAYEEAVSYARMVRKAAPHDPSADELLAGALAGVGDTAEAEGRLNEALAAFEEALALRRSPGGREAADPGAQRALSVALERLADLREDRGHRMRALDLYRESYDVTARLAAADPARFGLDLAATRARLEEIEARVAG
;
A
#
# COMPACT_ATOMS: atom_id res chain seq x y z
N MET A 1 15.88 20.03 0.43
CA MET A 1 16.49 21.38 0.37
C MET A 1 15.85 22.23 -0.74
N LEU A 2 15.78 21.74 -1.99
CA LEU A 2 15.24 22.47 -3.14
C LEU A 2 13.82 23.03 -2.93
N ALA A 3 12.90 22.21 -2.41
CA ALA A 3 11.51 22.61 -2.16
C ALA A 3 11.37 23.79 -1.18
N ARG A 4 12.28 23.92 -0.20
CA ARG A 4 12.27 25.04 0.75
C ARG A 4 12.71 26.34 0.08
N ILE A 5 13.72 26.26 -0.78
CA ILE A 5 14.22 27.41 -1.55
C ILE A 5 13.14 27.91 -2.52
N VAL A 6 12.49 26.99 -3.24
CA VAL A 6 11.37 27.32 -4.13
C VAL A 6 10.21 27.96 -3.36
N GLY A 7 9.84 27.41 -2.20
CA GLY A 7 8.79 27.97 -1.34
C GLY A 7 9.10 29.37 -0.81
N ILE A 8 10.36 29.65 -0.43
CA ILE A 8 10.80 30.97 0.02
C ILE A 8 10.76 31.99 -1.12
N ILE A 9 11.26 31.63 -2.30
CA ILE A 9 11.27 32.52 -3.48
C ILE A 9 9.83 32.84 -3.90
N LEU A 10 8.96 31.82 -4.00
CA LEU A 10 7.55 32.01 -4.37
C LEU A 10 6.79 32.83 -3.32
N GLY A 11 7.04 32.57 -2.04
CA GLY A 11 6.45 33.32 -0.93
C GLY A 11 6.85 34.80 -0.95
N LEU A 12 8.12 35.11 -1.21
CA LEU A 12 8.60 36.50 -1.34
C LEU A 12 7.98 37.22 -2.53
N ILE A 13 7.96 36.58 -3.71
CA ILE A 13 7.37 37.17 -4.93
C ILE A 13 5.87 37.45 -4.72
N LEU A 14 5.13 36.50 -4.14
CA LEU A 14 3.69 36.65 -3.95
C LEU A 14 3.34 37.70 -2.87
N THR A 15 4.12 37.75 -1.78
CA THR A 15 3.93 38.74 -0.71
C THR A 15 4.23 40.16 -1.19
N THR A 16 5.34 40.34 -1.92
CA THR A 16 5.73 41.65 -2.46
C THR A 16 4.77 42.13 -3.56
N SER A 17 4.32 41.24 -4.45
CA SER A 17 3.33 41.58 -5.48
C SER A 17 1.98 41.97 -4.84
N GLY A 18 1.51 41.21 -3.85
CA GLY A 18 0.28 41.52 -3.13
C GLY A 18 0.32 42.85 -2.37
N TYR A 19 1.50 43.21 -1.83
CA TYR A 19 1.73 44.51 -1.16
C TYR A 19 1.54 45.70 -2.10
N VAL A 20 2.03 45.58 -3.34
CA VAL A 20 1.90 46.64 -4.35
C VAL A 20 0.47 46.71 -4.90
N ILE A 21 -0.16 45.56 -5.16
CA ILE A 21 -1.53 45.49 -5.72
C ILE A 21 -2.59 45.98 -4.71
N SER A 22 -2.35 45.79 -3.41
CA SER A 22 -3.28 46.24 -2.35
C SER A 22 -3.23 47.74 -2.04
N GLY A 23 -2.28 48.48 -2.61
CA GLY A 23 -2.14 49.93 -2.43
C GLY A 23 -1.54 50.35 -1.09
N LEU A 24 -0.97 49.41 -0.32
CA LEU A 24 -0.36 49.66 1.00
C LEU A 24 1.04 50.30 0.93
N GLY A 25 1.70 50.31 -0.23
CA GLY A 25 2.91 51.11 -0.47
C GLY A 25 3.50 50.97 -1.88
N THR A 26 4.57 51.72 -2.16
CA THR A 26 5.15 51.90 -3.51
C THR A 26 6.55 51.29 -3.63
N LEU A 27 6.63 49.95 -3.68
CA LEU A 27 7.86 49.25 -4.09
C LEU A 27 7.93 49.17 -5.62
N GLY A 28 8.07 50.32 -6.27
CA GLY A 28 8.13 50.48 -7.73
C GLY A 28 6.78 50.50 -8.45
N THR A 29 6.76 50.94 -9.72
CA THR A 29 5.55 51.09 -10.55
C THR A 29 5.22 49.85 -11.40
N TRP A 30 5.99 48.78 -11.26
CA TRP A 30 5.98 47.63 -12.17
C TRP A 30 4.68 46.78 -12.13
N ALA A 31 3.95 46.77 -11.01
CA ALA A 31 2.69 46.01 -10.86
C ALA A 31 1.42 46.86 -10.97
N ILE A 32 1.55 48.20 -11.08
CA ILE A 32 0.39 49.11 -11.10
C ILE A 32 -0.39 48.97 -12.42
N GLY A 33 0.32 48.71 -13.53
CA GLY A 33 -0.26 48.59 -14.87
C GLY A 33 -0.67 47.18 -15.32
N TRP A 34 -0.64 46.18 -14.44
CA TRP A 34 -1.11 44.84 -14.78
C TRP A 34 -2.63 44.82 -14.88
N ASP A 35 -3.21 44.44 -16.00
CA ASP A 35 -4.66 44.23 -16.12
C ASP A 35 -5.01 42.89 -15.44
N LEU A 36 -5.76 42.94 -14.32
CA LEU A 36 -6.19 41.73 -13.61
C LEU A 36 -7.50 41.15 -14.20
N GLY A 37 -7.96 41.66 -15.34
CA GLY A 37 -9.14 41.21 -16.05
C GLY A 37 -10.38 41.28 -15.15
N PRO A 38 -11.08 40.16 -14.87
CA PRO A 38 -12.30 40.17 -14.06
C PRO A 38 -12.09 40.61 -12.60
N PHE A 39 -10.85 40.64 -12.10
CA PHE A 39 -10.53 41.04 -10.72
C PHE A 39 -10.16 42.52 -10.58
N GLU A 40 -10.21 43.29 -11.65
CA GLU A 40 -9.95 44.73 -11.66
C GLU A 40 -10.80 45.53 -10.63
N PRO A 41 -12.10 45.23 -10.43
CA PRO A 41 -12.91 45.90 -9.40
C PRO A 41 -12.51 45.51 -7.96
N HIS A 42 -11.77 44.41 -7.81
CA HIS A 42 -11.43 43.76 -6.54
C HIS A 42 -9.92 43.76 -6.27
N ARG A 43 -9.14 44.62 -6.96
CA ARG A 43 -7.68 44.71 -6.86
C ARG A 43 -7.14 44.69 -5.44
N THR A 44 -7.75 45.48 -4.55
CA THR A 44 -7.34 45.53 -3.15
C THR A 44 -7.47 44.16 -2.48
N THR A 45 -8.64 43.52 -2.58
CA THR A 45 -8.89 42.19 -2.01
C THR A 45 -7.99 41.10 -2.60
N ALA A 46 -7.69 41.18 -3.91
CA ALA A 46 -6.75 40.27 -4.57
C ALA A 46 -5.32 40.47 -4.04
N GLY A 47 -4.90 41.72 -3.78
CA GLY A 47 -3.62 42.04 -3.16
C GLY A 47 -3.50 41.46 -1.74
N TRP A 48 -4.53 41.60 -0.91
CA TRP A 48 -4.56 41.00 0.43
C TRP A 48 -4.53 39.47 0.40
N ALA A 49 -5.25 38.84 -0.54
CA ALA A 49 -5.21 37.39 -0.74
C ALA A 49 -3.80 36.91 -1.14
N ALA A 50 -3.13 37.60 -2.06
CA ALA A 50 -1.76 37.29 -2.44
C ALA A 50 -0.77 37.45 -1.28
N MET A 51 -0.92 38.49 -0.45
CA MET A 51 -0.07 38.69 0.73
C MET A 51 -0.24 37.60 1.79
N THR A 52 -1.48 37.23 2.09
CA THR A 52 -1.76 36.18 3.08
C THR A 52 -1.20 34.83 2.62
N LEU A 53 -1.38 34.50 1.35
CA LEU A 53 -0.90 33.25 0.76
C LEU A 53 0.63 33.22 0.66
N GLY A 54 1.26 34.34 0.29
CA GLY A 54 2.72 34.49 0.27
C GLY A 54 3.35 34.41 1.66
N GLY A 55 2.71 35.02 2.66
CA GLY A 55 3.12 34.93 4.06
C GLY A 55 3.02 33.52 4.62
N ILE A 56 1.94 32.78 4.31
CA ILE A 56 1.76 31.38 4.69
C ILE A 56 2.87 30.51 4.09
N LEU A 57 3.21 30.70 2.81
CA LEU A 57 4.31 29.98 2.15
C LEU A 57 5.67 30.28 2.81
N LEU A 58 5.92 31.53 3.18
CA LEU A 58 7.16 31.94 3.84
C LEU A 58 7.29 31.28 5.23
N VAL A 59 6.21 31.31 6.02
CA VAL A 59 6.15 30.69 7.35
C VAL A 59 6.27 29.17 7.26
N ALA A 60 5.58 28.53 6.31
CA ALA A 60 5.64 27.09 6.10
C ALA A 60 7.03 26.62 5.65
N ALA A 61 7.78 27.43 4.89
CA ALA A 61 9.13 27.10 4.45
C ALA A 61 10.19 27.32 5.54
N LEU A 62 9.99 28.32 6.41
CA LEU A 62 10.92 28.70 7.49
C LEU A 62 10.75 27.86 8.76
N LEU A 63 9.53 27.41 9.10
CA LEU A 63 9.33 26.55 10.26
C LEU A 63 9.90 25.13 10.01
N PRO A 64 10.63 24.55 10.98
CA PRO A 64 10.89 23.11 10.96
C PRO A 64 9.56 22.37 11.09
N ARG A 65 9.35 21.31 10.29
CA ARG A 65 8.20 20.41 10.41
C ARG A 65 8.24 19.73 11.79
N MET A 66 7.65 20.37 12.79
CA MET A 66 7.37 19.75 14.08
C MET A 66 6.20 18.79 13.89
N GLY A 67 6.47 17.48 14.02
CA GLY A 67 5.46 16.44 14.02
C GLY A 67 4.45 16.67 15.15
N MET A 68 3.25 17.13 14.80
CA MET A 68 2.19 17.37 15.76
C MET A 68 1.42 16.06 16.00
N SER A 69 1.84 15.32 17.04
CA SER A 69 1.10 14.21 17.63
C SER A 69 -0.28 14.70 18.10
N ARG A 70 -1.33 14.40 17.34
CA ARG A 70 -2.73 14.52 17.80
C ARG A 70 -3.07 13.33 18.71
N ARG A 71 -2.86 13.50 20.02
CA ARG A 71 -3.46 12.62 21.04
C ARG A 71 -4.91 13.03 21.24
N GLY A 72 -5.80 12.11 20.89
CA GLY A 72 -7.25 12.29 20.89
C GLY A 72 -7.83 12.51 22.28
N MET A 73 -8.68 13.53 22.34
CA MET A 73 -9.77 13.66 23.29
C MET A 73 -10.73 12.46 23.12
N ARG A 74 -10.74 11.52 24.08
CA ARG A 74 -11.84 10.55 24.20
C ARG A 74 -12.45 10.59 25.59
N ARG A 75 -13.74 10.92 25.58
CA ARG A 75 -14.69 10.97 26.69
C ARG A 75 -14.74 9.66 27.48
N ARG A 76 -14.51 9.80 28.78
CA ARG A 76 -15.26 9.30 29.94
C ARG A 76 -16.52 8.45 29.64
N LYS A 77 -16.51 7.20 30.11
CA LYS A 77 -17.66 6.59 30.81
C LYS A 77 -17.14 5.57 31.83
N GLY A 78 -17.39 5.85 33.10
CA GLY A 78 -16.93 5.04 34.24
C GLY A 78 -17.78 3.79 34.43
N SER A 79 -17.16 2.77 35.03
CA SER A 79 -17.85 1.65 35.67
C SER A 79 -17.25 1.46 37.04
N ALA A 80 -18.06 1.68 38.09
CA ALA A 80 -17.76 1.35 39.47
C ALA A 80 -19.07 0.86 40.13
N ARG A 81 -19.08 -0.43 40.51
CA ARG A 81 -19.87 -1.13 41.55
C ARG A 81 -19.88 -2.61 41.18
N GLY A 82 -19.44 -3.58 41.97
CA GLY A 82 -19.38 -3.66 43.43
C GLY A 82 -20.73 -4.13 43.98
N GLY A 83 -20.79 -5.36 44.51
CA GLY A 83 -21.88 -5.80 45.39
C GLY A 83 -22.39 -7.22 45.18
N GLU A 84 -22.07 -8.09 46.13
CA GLU A 84 -22.48 -9.48 46.30
C GLU A 84 -23.97 -9.67 46.68
N ARG A 85 -24.44 -10.92 46.53
CA ARG A 85 -25.35 -11.72 47.41
C ARG A 85 -26.33 -12.53 46.54
N SER A 86 -26.14 -13.85 46.43
CA SER A 86 -26.68 -14.90 47.31
C SER A 86 -28.20 -15.01 47.23
N LEU A 87 -28.72 -16.13 46.71
CA LEU A 87 -29.51 -17.09 47.50
C LEU A 87 -29.98 -18.28 46.66
N THR A 88 -30.02 -19.40 47.36
CA THR A 88 -30.24 -20.79 46.98
C THR A 88 -31.71 -21.15 46.73
N LYS A 89 -31.89 -22.23 45.93
CA LYS A 89 -33.05 -23.14 45.70
C LYS A 89 -33.86 -23.51 46.98
N PRO A 90 -35.02 -24.24 46.96
CA PRO A 90 -35.49 -25.22 45.95
C PRO A 90 -37.03 -25.32 45.71
N PHE A 91 -37.48 -26.08 44.71
CA PHE A 91 -38.82 -26.70 44.74
C PHE A 91 -38.85 -28.04 44.00
N ASP A 92 -39.02 -29.07 44.82
CA ASP A 92 -39.64 -30.41 44.76
C ASP A 92 -39.70 -31.31 43.53
N MET A 93 -39.42 -32.58 43.86
CA MET A 93 -39.61 -33.82 43.11
C MET A 93 -41.05 -34.34 43.19
N ASP A 94 -41.53 -34.99 42.13
CA ASP A 94 -42.17 -36.32 42.21
C ASP A 94 -42.22 -36.90 40.77
N ALA A 95 -41.42 -37.92 40.44
CA ALA A 95 -41.70 -39.35 40.55
C ALA A 95 -42.66 -39.89 39.47
N SER A 96 -42.09 -40.56 38.46
CA SER A 96 -42.67 -41.72 37.77
C SER A 96 -41.57 -42.46 36.99
N GLU A 97 -41.08 -43.55 37.57
CA GLU A 97 -40.45 -44.70 36.90
C GLU A 97 -41.41 -45.91 37.12
N PRO A 98 -41.34 -47.06 36.41
CA PRO A 98 -40.14 -47.64 35.80
C PRO A 98 -40.33 -48.36 34.43
N ALA A 99 -39.21 -48.63 33.73
CA ALA A 99 -38.95 -49.91 33.04
C ALA A 99 -37.51 -49.94 32.49
N ALA A 100 -36.71 -50.88 32.99
CA ALA A 100 -35.33 -51.19 32.61
C ALA A 100 -35.27 -52.33 31.55
N PRO A 101 -34.09 -52.81 31.08
CA PRO A 101 -32.92 -52.09 30.55
C PRO A 101 -32.38 -52.73 29.23
N THR A 102 -31.50 -52.03 28.49
CA THR A 102 -30.42 -52.63 27.66
C THR A 102 -29.42 -51.52 27.26
N PRO A 103 -28.14 -51.84 26.97
CA PRO A 103 -27.04 -51.22 27.69
C PRO A 103 -26.29 -50.09 26.94
N ALA A 104 -25.80 -49.16 27.75
CA ALA A 104 -24.50 -48.48 27.68
C ALA A 104 -23.84 -48.24 26.31
N MET A 105 -23.89 -46.99 25.86
CA MET A 105 -22.75 -46.34 25.22
C MET A 105 -22.56 -44.96 25.86
N THR A 106 -21.53 -44.85 26.70
CA THR A 106 -20.99 -43.59 27.20
C THR A 106 -20.54 -42.70 26.03
N PRO A 107 -21.00 -41.45 25.88
CA PRO A 107 -20.29 -40.49 25.07
C PRO A 107 -19.03 -40.06 25.84
N ALA A 108 -17.87 -40.34 25.26
CA ALA A 108 -16.59 -39.85 25.77
C ALA A 108 -16.65 -38.32 25.83
N VAL A 109 -16.39 -37.78 27.02
CA VAL A 109 -16.08 -36.36 27.22
C VAL A 109 -14.82 -36.07 26.41
N MET A 110 -14.98 -35.43 25.26
CA MET A 110 -13.88 -34.97 24.44
C MET A 110 -13.29 -33.73 25.12
N THR A 111 -12.31 -33.96 25.99
CA THR A 111 -11.44 -32.90 26.50
C THR A 111 -10.75 -32.26 25.29
N ILE A 112 -11.16 -31.04 24.94
CA ILE A 112 -10.41 -30.22 23.99
C ILE A 112 -9.07 -29.91 24.66
N ALA A 113 -8.02 -30.59 24.19
CA ALA A 113 -6.65 -30.23 24.52
C ALA A 113 -6.40 -28.79 24.04
N PRO A 114 -5.69 -27.94 24.82
CA PRO A 114 -5.34 -26.60 24.36
C PRO A 114 -4.53 -26.73 23.07
N SER A 115 -4.94 -25.97 22.05
CA SER A 115 -4.24 -25.84 20.78
C SER A 115 -2.78 -25.52 21.06
N VAL A 116 -1.89 -26.48 20.77
CA VAL A 116 -0.45 -26.24 20.81
C VAL A 116 -0.19 -25.20 19.72
N GLN A 117 0.08 -23.97 20.14
CA GLN A 117 0.59 -22.93 19.28
C GLN A 117 1.87 -23.48 18.66
N ALA A 118 1.81 -23.78 17.36
CA ALA A 118 2.96 -24.26 16.61
C ALA A 118 4.07 -23.22 16.76
N ALA A 119 5.17 -23.62 17.40
CA ALA A 119 6.36 -22.79 17.46
C ALA A 119 6.76 -22.41 16.02
N PRO A 120 7.21 -21.17 15.78
CA PRO A 120 7.70 -20.77 14.47
C PRO A 120 8.76 -21.77 14.01
N ALA A 121 8.62 -22.25 12.78
CA ALA A 121 9.55 -23.22 12.21
C ALA A 121 10.99 -22.69 12.36
N PRO A 122 11.94 -23.50 12.86
CA PRO A 122 13.32 -23.08 12.98
C PRO A 122 13.84 -22.68 11.59
N ALA A 123 14.58 -21.57 11.52
CA ALA A 123 15.19 -21.09 10.29
C ALA A 123 15.96 -22.24 9.61
N PRO A 124 15.86 -22.39 8.27
CA PRO A 124 16.55 -23.46 7.58
C PRO A 124 18.05 -23.37 7.87
N VAL A 125 18.62 -24.51 8.29
CA VAL A 125 20.03 -24.61 8.70
C VAL A 125 20.90 -24.26 7.48
N GLY A 126 21.53 -23.09 7.49
CA GLY A 126 22.32 -22.55 6.38
C GLY A 126 21.83 -21.23 5.77
N ALA A 127 20.71 -20.67 6.23
CA ALA A 127 20.22 -19.37 5.78
C ALA A 127 21.15 -18.22 6.18
N THR A 128 21.34 -17.25 5.28
CA THR A 128 22.09 -16.03 5.61
C THR A 128 21.35 -15.23 6.71
N GLU A 129 22.05 -14.31 7.38
CA GLU A 129 21.40 -13.41 8.35
C GLU A 129 20.22 -12.69 7.70
N PHE A 130 20.40 -12.23 6.46
CA PHE A 130 19.37 -11.58 5.67
C PHE A 130 18.12 -12.47 5.48
N GLU A 131 18.30 -13.70 5.01
CA GLU A 131 17.19 -14.64 4.77
C GLU A 131 16.44 -14.95 6.06
N SER A 132 17.17 -15.13 7.17
CA SER A 132 16.60 -15.40 8.49
C SER A 132 15.76 -14.21 8.99
N LEU A 133 16.30 -13.00 8.88
CA LEU A 133 15.58 -11.77 9.25
C LEU A 133 14.34 -11.56 8.37
N ARG A 134 14.43 -11.88 7.08
CA ARG A 134 13.29 -11.76 6.16
C ARG A 134 12.19 -12.77 6.47
N ALA A 135 12.54 -14.01 6.79
CA ALA A 135 11.57 -15.02 7.20
C ALA A 135 10.88 -14.63 8.51
N GLU A 136 11.64 -14.15 9.50
CA GLU A 136 11.10 -13.64 10.77
C GLU A 136 10.16 -12.45 10.53
N MET A 137 10.56 -11.51 9.68
CA MET A 137 9.75 -10.36 9.25
C MET A 137 8.40 -10.79 8.69
N LEU A 138 8.40 -11.67 7.69
CA LEU A 138 7.18 -12.11 7.02
C LEU A 138 6.25 -12.89 7.97
N ALA A 139 6.82 -13.70 8.87
CA ALA A 139 6.05 -14.40 9.89
C ALA A 139 5.38 -13.43 10.88
N LEU A 140 6.09 -12.39 11.32
CA LEU A 140 5.54 -11.36 12.20
C LEU A 140 4.42 -10.59 11.51
N CYS A 141 4.59 -10.18 10.25
CA CYS A 141 3.52 -9.57 9.46
C CYS A 141 2.30 -10.49 9.31
N GLY A 142 2.50 -11.78 9.04
CA GLY A 142 1.41 -12.76 8.95
C GLY A 142 0.66 -12.98 10.27
N SER A 143 1.30 -12.72 11.41
CA SER A 143 0.68 -12.72 12.74
C SER A 143 0.16 -11.34 13.19
N GLU A 144 0.15 -10.35 12.30
CA GLU A 144 -0.23 -8.95 12.58
C GLU A 144 0.61 -8.29 13.70
N ALA A 145 1.81 -8.80 13.95
CA ALA A 145 2.74 -8.28 14.95
C ALA A 145 3.57 -7.10 14.39
N TRP A 146 2.89 -6.01 14.04
CA TRP A 146 3.46 -4.88 13.29
C TRP A 146 4.65 -4.19 13.97
N ASN A 147 4.64 -4.05 15.30
CA ASN A 147 5.72 -3.39 16.05
C ASN A 147 7.02 -4.23 16.08
N PRO A 148 6.98 -5.53 16.46
CA PRO A 148 8.11 -6.42 16.27
C PRO A 148 8.58 -6.48 14.82
N ALA A 149 7.65 -6.57 13.86
CA ALA A 149 7.98 -6.56 12.45
C ALA A 149 8.84 -5.32 12.13
N ALA A 150 8.34 -4.10 12.35
CA ALA A 150 9.09 -2.87 12.04
C ALA A 150 10.56 -2.88 12.53
N ARG A 151 10.83 -3.46 13.71
CA ARG A 151 12.20 -3.60 14.24
C ARG A 151 13.05 -4.59 13.45
N VAL A 152 12.48 -5.74 13.08
CA VAL A 152 13.15 -6.74 12.25
C VAL A 152 13.39 -6.18 10.84
N LEU A 153 12.46 -5.40 10.28
CA LEU A 153 12.62 -4.76 8.97
C LEU A 153 13.78 -3.78 8.96
N ALA A 154 13.87 -2.94 10.01
CA ALA A 154 14.99 -2.02 10.15
C ALA A 154 16.34 -2.74 10.24
N ARG A 155 16.37 -3.95 10.83
CA ARG A 155 17.58 -4.81 10.83
C ARG A 155 17.83 -5.40 9.44
N LEU A 156 16.79 -5.90 8.78
CA LEU A 156 16.87 -6.47 7.44
C LEU A 156 17.48 -5.49 6.43
N VAL A 157 17.01 -4.23 6.42
CA VAL A 157 17.54 -3.17 5.54
C VAL A 157 19.02 -2.91 5.82
N ARG A 158 19.47 -2.96 7.07
CA ARG A 158 20.90 -2.78 7.43
C ARG A 158 21.76 -4.00 7.11
N ALA A 159 21.18 -5.20 7.15
CA ALA A 159 21.88 -6.45 6.86
C ALA A 159 22.01 -6.73 5.36
N ALA A 160 21.35 -5.96 4.50
CA ALA A 160 21.44 -6.12 3.05
C ALA A 160 22.81 -5.70 2.51
N GLU A 161 23.60 -6.66 2.05
CA GLU A 161 24.97 -6.42 1.58
C GLU A 161 25.04 -6.28 0.06
N SER A 162 24.22 -7.08 -0.65
CA SER A 162 24.15 -7.06 -2.12
C SER A 162 23.03 -6.16 -2.64
N ASP A 163 23.16 -5.68 -3.89
CA ASP A 163 22.09 -4.88 -4.53
C ASP A 163 20.79 -5.70 -4.67
N ARG A 164 20.90 -7.02 -4.77
CA ARG A 164 19.76 -7.94 -4.76
C ARG A 164 19.02 -7.93 -3.43
N GLU A 165 19.75 -8.09 -2.33
CA GLU A 165 19.18 -8.03 -0.99
C GLU A 165 18.62 -6.64 -0.69
N ARG A 166 19.29 -5.58 -1.12
CA ARG A 166 18.79 -4.20 -0.97
C ARG A 166 17.47 -4.01 -1.73
N THR A 167 17.39 -4.48 -2.98
CA THR A 167 16.14 -4.45 -3.75
C THR A 167 15.00 -5.11 -2.97
N ILE A 168 15.24 -6.30 -2.43
CA ILE A 168 14.23 -7.06 -1.67
C ILE A 168 13.85 -6.32 -0.37
N ALA A 169 14.83 -5.84 0.39
CA ALA A 169 14.61 -5.16 1.67
C ALA A 169 13.84 -3.85 1.50
N TYR A 170 14.19 -3.05 0.49
CA TYR A 170 13.51 -1.79 0.20
C TYR A 170 12.10 -2.01 -0.36
N ARG A 171 11.89 -3.05 -1.17
CA ARG A 171 10.54 -3.43 -1.59
C ARG A 171 9.69 -3.88 -0.39
N ASP A 172 10.22 -4.76 0.46
CA ASP A 172 9.51 -5.21 1.67
C ASP A 172 9.27 -4.03 2.66
N LEU A 173 10.15 -3.02 2.69
CA LEU A 173 9.95 -1.75 3.41
C LEU A 173 8.81 -0.93 2.80
N GLY A 174 8.74 -0.84 1.48
CA GLY A 174 7.64 -0.21 0.76
C GLY A 174 6.31 -0.89 1.05
N ASP A 175 6.24 -2.22 0.97
CA ASP A 175 5.05 -3.01 1.28
C ASP A 175 4.59 -2.77 2.72
N PHE A 176 5.53 -2.77 3.67
CA PHE A 176 5.26 -2.48 5.07
C PHE A 176 4.77 -1.03 5.29
N ALA A 177 5.34 -0.05 4.58
CA ALA A 177 4.91 1.34 4.67
C ALA A 177 3.49 1.53 4.09
N THR A 178 3.20 0.90 2.95
CA THR A 178 1.86 0.86 2.33
C THR A 178 0.82 0.29 3.29
N ALA A 179 1.10 -0.86 3.93
CA ALA A 179 0.20 -1.49 4.90
C ALA A 179 -0.12 -0.58 6.09
N GLN A 180 0.80 0.33 6.44
CA GLN A 180 0.65 1.30 7.53
C GLN A 180 0.04 2.64 7.07
N GLY A 181 -0.34 2.77 5.79
CA GLY A 181 -0.86 4.00 5.20
C GLY A 181 0.16 5.12 5.06
N ARG A 182 1.46 4.79 5.07
CA ARG A 182 2.56 5.75 4.92
C ARG A 182 3.02 5.80 3.47
N HIS A 183 2.19 6.41 2.63
CA HIS A 183 2.38 6.41 1.18
C HIS A 183 3.68 7.09 0.72
N ASP A 184 4.04 8.23 1.33
CA ASP A 184 5.32 8.91 1.03
C ASP A 184 6.53 8.01 1.33
N ASP A 185 6.53 7.36 2.51
CA ASP A 185 7.60 6.42 2.91
C ASP A 185 7.65 5.20 1.97
N ALA A 186 6.50 4.75 1.48
CA ALA A 186 6.40 3.63 0.55
C ALA A 186 6.98 4.00 -0.83
N ALA A 187 6.62 5.17 -1.35
CA ALA A 187 7.12 5.67 -2.62
C ALA A 187 8.65 5.78 -2.61
N GLU A 188 9.22 6.39 -1.56
CA GLU A 188 10.68 6.50 -1.39
C GLU A 188 11.35 5.10 -1.34
N ALA A 189 10.76 4.16 -0.60
CA ALA A 189 11.30 2.82 -0.50
C ALA A 189 11.24 2.04 -1.83
N TYR A 190 10.15 2.13 -2.60
CA TYR A 190 10.06 1.49 -3.91
C TYR A 190 10.98 2.13 -4.94
N GLU A 191 11.16 3.45 -4.92
CA GLU A 191 12.11 4.15 -5.79
C GLU A 191 13.57 3.69 -5.53
N GLU A 192 13.96 3.54 -4.26
CA GLU A 192 15.25 2.96 -3.88
C GLU A 192 15.37 1.50 -4.33
N ALA A 193 14.31 0.71 -4.18
CA ALA A 193 14.28 -0.67 -4.67
C ALA A 193 14.48 -0.74 -6.20
N VAL A 194 13.87 0.16 -6.97
CA VAL A 194 14.07 0.26 -8.43
C VAL A 194 15.52 0.63 -8.77
N SER A 195 16.13 1.54 -8.01
CA SER A 195 17.53 1.93 -8.19
C SER A 195 18.47 0.72 -8.06
N TYR A 196 18.35 -0.05 -6.98
CA TYR A 196 19.13 -1.27 -6.80
C TYR A 196 18.80 -2.35 -7.83
N ALA A 197 17.52 -2.55 -8.16
CA ALA A 197 17.12 -3.54 -9.15
C ALA A 197 17.70 -3.25 -10.54
N ARG A 198 17.81 -1.97 -10.93
CA ARG A 198 18.48 -1.56 -12.16
C ARG A 198 19.98 -1.87 -12.12
N MET A 199 20.63 -1.76 -10.96
CA MET A 199 22.03 -2.18 -10.80
C MET A 199 22.19 -3.70 -10.94
N VAL A 200 21.28 -4.48 -10.33
CA VAL A 200 21.25 -5.95 -10.47
C VAL A 200 21.09 -6.35 -11.94
N ARG A 201 20.12 -5.77 -12.66
CA ARG A 201 19.92 -6.05 -14.09
C ARG A 201 21.10 -5.62 -14.94
N LYS A 202 21.76 -4.50 -14.63
CA LYS A 202 22.97 -4.06 -15.35
C LYS A 202 24.12 -5.05 -15.16
N ALA A 203 24.28 -5.62 -13.97
CA ALA A 203 25.29 -6.63 -13.69
C ALA A 203 24.97 -7.99 -14.34
N ALA A 204 23.69 -8.33 -14.49
CA ALA A 204 23.23 -9.56 -15.12
C ALA A 204 22.08 -9.30 -16.13
N PRO A 205 22.37 -8.78 -17.35
CA PRO A 205 21.34 -8.31 -18.30
C PRO A 205 20.41 -9.38 -18.89
N HIS A 206 20.73 -10.65 -18.69
CA HIS A 206 19.97 -11.79 -19.20
C HIS A 206 19.55 -12.74 -18.08
N ASP A 207 19.59 -12.29 -16.82
CA ASP A 207 19.08 -13.05 -15.69
C ASP A 207 17.59 -12.75 -15.48
N PRO A 208 16.68 -13.70 -15.73
CA PRO A 208 15.24 -13.50 -15.55
C PRO A 208 14.87 -13.10 -14.12
N SER A 209 15.69 -13.50 -13.16
CA SER A 209 15.46 -13.17 -11.76
C SER A 209 15.84 -11.73 -11.40
N ALA A 210 16.67 -11.06 -12.22
CA ALA A 210 16.91 -9.63 -12.14
C ALA A 210 15.75 -8.83 -12.74
N ASP A 211 15.18 -9.32 -13.85
CA ASP A 211 13.99 -8.72 -14.47
C ASP A 211 12.78 -8.76 -13.53
N GLU A 212 12.53 -9.88 -12.84
CA GLU A 212 11.41 -9.97 -11.89
C GLU A 212 11.62 -9.06 -10.67
N LEU A 213 12.86 -8.90 -10.19
CA LEU A 213 13.15 -7.95 -9.10
C LEU A 213 12.81 -6.52 -9.49
N LEU A 214 13.18 -6.12 -10.71
CA LEU A 214 12.88 -4.79 -11.22
C LEU A 214 11.38 -4.62 -11.50
N ALA A 215 10.72 -5.62 -12.09
CA ALA A 215 9.29 -5.59 -12.34
C ALA A 215 8.48 -5.48 -11.04
N GLY A 216 8.86 -6.22 -10.00
CA GLY A 216 8.24 -6.13 -8.68
C GLY A 216 8.42 -4.76 -8.02
N ALA A 217 9.60 -4.16 -8.10
CA ALA A 217 9.85 -2.81 -7.57
C ALA A 217 9.08 -1.73 -8.35
N LEU A 218 9.04 -1.82 -9.68
CA LEU A 218 8.28 -0.92 -10.54
C LEU A 218 6.76 -1.01 -10.29
N ALA A 219 6.23 -2.22 -10.02
CA ALA A 219 4.83 -2.38 -9.64
C ALA A 219 4.50 -1.60 -8.36
N GLY A 220 5.38 -1.63 -7.36
CA GLY A 220 5.22 -0.84 -6.14
C GLY A 220 5.25 0.67 -6.39
N VAL A 221 6.16 1.16 -7.24
CA VAL A 221 6.15 2.57 -7.69
C VAL A 221 4.82 2.91 -8.39
N GLY A 222 4.34 2.01 -9.25
CA GLY A 222 3.07 2.13 -9.94
C GLY A 222 1.89 2.28 -8.98
N ASP A 223 1.79 1.38 -8.00
CA ASP A 223 0.75 1.39 -6.96
C ASP A 223 0.79 2.70 -6.15
N THR A 224 1.98 3.19 -5.76
CA THR A 224 2.11 4.46 -5.03
C THR A 224 1.75 5.67 -5.88
N ALA A 225 2.16 5.69 -7.16
CA ALA A 225 1.85 6.77 -8.07
C ALA A 225 0.34 6.82 -8.38
N GLU A 226 -0.32 5.66 -8.49
CA GLU A 226 -1.77 5.55 -8.65
C GLU A 226 -2.51 6.12 -7.43
N ALA A 227 -2.12 5.71 -6.21
CA ALA A 227 -2.71 6.20 -4.97
C ALA A 227 -2.60 7.73 -4.80
N GLU A 228 -1.55 8.33 -5.35
CA GLU A 228 -1.32 9.78 -5.36
C GLU A 228 -2.00 10.51 -6.54
N GLY A 229 -2.65 9.78 -7.46
CA GLY A 229 -3.26 10.33 -8.67
C GLY A 229 -2.27 10.70 -9.78
N ARG A 230 -1.00 10.31 -9.67
CA ARG A 230 0.05 10.47 -10.71
C ARG A 230 -0.10 9.40 -11.80
N LEU A 231 -1.26 9.36 -12.44
CA LEU A 231 -1.64 8.27 -13.36
C LEU A 231 -0.68 8.06 -14.56
N ASN A 232 0.02 9.11 -15.03
CA ASN A 232 1.01 8.97 -16.11
C ASN A 232 2.22 8.16 -15.67
N GLU A 233 2.66 8.39 -14.45
CA GLU A 233 3.81 7.73 -13.87
C GLU A 233 3.47 6.29 -13.47
N ALA A 234 2.27 6.09 -12.91
CA ALA A 234 1.74 4.75 -12.66
C ALA A 234 1.70 3.92 -13.93
N LEU A 235 1.13 4.47 -15.02
CA LEU A 235 1.12 3.79 -16.32
C LEU A 235 2.51 3.46 -16.84
N ALA A 236 3.45 4.40 -16.78
CA ALA A 236 4.82 4.15 -17.24
C ALA A 236 5.49 3.03 -16.43
N ALA A 237 5.31 3.01 -15.11
CA ALA A 237 5.87 1.99 -14.23
C ALA A 237 5.26 0.61 -14.49
N PHE A 238 3.94 0.51 -14.62
CA PHE A 238 3.27 -0.76 -14.93
C PHE A 238 3.58 -1.26 -16.34
N GLU A 239 3.70 -0.37 -17.33
CA GLU A 239 4.13 -0.73 -18.69
C GLU A 239 5.55 -1.29 -18.71
N GLU A 240 6.49 -0.65 -17.99
CA GLU A 240 7.87 -1.15 -17.87
C GLU A 240 7.90 -2.51 -17.14
N ALA A 241 7.16 -2.66 -16.04
CA ALA A 241 7.05 -3.93 -15.31
C ALA A 241 6.48 -5.05 -16.18
N LEU A 242 5.42 -4.77 -16.94
CA LEU A 242 4.78 -5.73 -17.83
C LEU A 242 5.69 -6.13 -19.00
N ALA A 243 6.45 -5.18 -19.55
CA ALA A 243 7.42 -5.46 -20.60
C ALA A 243 8.54 -6.40 -20.13
N LEU A 244 8.99 -6.25 -18.87
CA LEU A 244 10.00 -7.13 -18.27
C LEU A 244 9.47 -8.54 -18.07
N ARG A 245 8.24 -8.65 -17.57
CA ARG A 245 7.56 -9.93 -17.35
C ARG A 245 7.37 -10.71 -18.65
N ARG A 246 6.94 -10.02 -19.72
CA ARG A 246 6.77 -10.59 -21.08
C ARG A 246 8.08 -10.90 -21.83
N SER A 247 9.24 -10.52 -21.31
CA SER A 247 10.52 -10.69 -22.02
C SER A 247 10.82 -12.18 -22.29
N PRO A 248 11.36 -12.58 -23.46
CA PRO A 248 11.77 -13.95 -23.73
C PRO A 248 12.80 -14.44 -22.70
N GLY A 249 12.45 -15.45 -21.90
CA GLY A 249 13.25 -15.92 -20.77
C GLY A 249 12.66 -15.57 -19.40
N GLY A 250 11.63 -14.72 -19.35
CA GLY A 250 10.76 -14.55 -18.19
C GLY A 250 10.25 -15.92 -17.75
N ARG A 251 10.39 -16.24 -16.46
CA ARG A 251 10.01 -17.52 -15.84
C ARG A 251 8.51 -17.88 -15.98
N GLU A 252 7.73 -17.05 -16.65
CA GLU A 252 6.27 -17.14 -16.81
C GLU A 252 5.80 -18.47 -17.39
N ALA A 253 6.61 -19.19 -18.18
CA ALA A 253 6.15 -20.47 -18.73
C ALA A 253 6.04 -21.59 -17.66
N ALA A 254 6.74 -21.48 -16.52
CA ALA A 254 6.84 -22.58 -15.55
C ALA A 254 6.65 -22.19 -14.08
N ASP A 255 6.71 -20.91 -13.71
CA ASP A 255 6.47 -20.46 -12.34
C ASP A 255 5.05 -19.89 -12.15
N PRO A 256 4.19 -20.59 -11.39
CA PRO A 256 2.84 -20.08 -11.07
C PRO A 256 2.86 -18.74 -10.33
N GLY A 257 3.90 -18.45 -9.55
CA GLY A 257 4.06 -17.18 -8.86
C GLY A 257 4.25 -16.01 -9.84
N ALA A 258 5.18 -16.17 -10.79
CA ALA A 258 5.41 -15.20 -11.86
C ALA A 258 4.17 -14.99 -12.74
N GLN A 259 3.45 -16.05 -13.10
CA GLN A 259 2.19 -15.93 -13.85
C GLN A 259 1.12 -15.13 -13.10
N ARG A 260 0.98 -15.33 -11.78
CA ARG A 260 0.07 -14.51 -10.97
C ARG A 260 0.51 -13.05 -10.89
N ALA A 261 1.82 -12.80 -10.82
CA ALA A 261 2.33 -11.43 -10.83
C ALA A 261 2.10 -10.71 -12.18
N LEU A 262 2.16 -11.46 -13.29
CA LEU A 262 1.78 -10.99 -14.62
C LEU A 262 0.28 -10.62 -14.67
N SER A 263 -0.61 -11.49 -14.20
CA SER A 263 -2.06 -11.21 -14.23
C SER A 263 -2.43 -9.97 -13.42
N VAL A 264 -1.85 -9.80 -12.23
CA VAL A 264 -2.03 -8.58 -11.42
C VAL A 264 -1.55 -7.32 -12.15
N ALA A 265 -0.39 -7.36 -12.81
CA ALA A 265 0.10 -6.21 -13.56
C ALA A 265 -0.79 -5.86 -14.77
N LEU A 266 -1.35 -6.86 -15.44
CA LEU A 266 -2.32 -6.66 -16.52
C LEU A 266 -3.58 -5.95 -16.01
N GLU A 267 -4.11 -6.37 -14.86
CA GLU A 267 -5.29 -5.75 -14.25
C GLU A 267 -5.03 -4.30 -13.81
N ARG A 268 -3.89 -4.03 -13.15
CA ARG A 268 -3.50 -2.66 -12.78
C ARG A 268 -3.39 -1.74 -13.99
N LEU A 269 -2.76 -2.22 -15.06
CA LEU A 269 -2.67 -1.48 -16.31
C LEU A 269 -4.07 -1.29 -16.95
N ALA A 270 -4.92 -2.31 -16.90
CA ALA A 270 -6.29 -2.24 -17.42
C ALA A 270 -7.12 -1.16 -16.68
N ASP A 271 -7.06 -1.15 -15.35
CA ASP A 271 -7.72 -0.16 -14.49
C ASP A 271 -7.31 1.27 -14.86
N LEU A 272 -6.00 1.52 -14.94
CA LEU A 272 -5.48 2.83 -15.32
C LEU A 272 -5.88 3.25 -16.74
N ARG A 273 -5.99 2.30 -17.67
CA ARG A 273 -6.48 2.58 -19.03
C ARG A 273 -7.98 2.86 -19.04
N GLU A 274 -8.75 2.15 -18.22
CA GLU A 274 -10.16 2.41 -18.03
C GLU A 274 -10.42 3.80 -17.45
N ASP A 275 -9.68 4.21 -16.40
CA ASP A 275 -9.80 5.54 -15.78
C ASP A 275 -9.55 6.69 -16.76
N ARG A 276 -8.80 6.42 -17.84
CA ARG A 276 -8.57 7.35 -18.95
C ARG A 276 -9.58 7.27 -20.08
N GLY A 277 -10.62 6.45 -19.92
CA GLY A 277 -11.64 6.21 -20.93
C GLY A 277 -11.19 5.29 -22.06
N HIS A 278 -10.04 4.62 -21.95
CA HIS A 278 -9.55 3.67 -22.97
C HIS A 278 -10.14 2.26 -22.77
N ARG A 279 -11.47 2.16 -22.64
CA ARG A 279 -12.19 0.94 -22.24
C ARG A 279 -11.90 -0.29 -23.11
N MET A 280 -11.79 -0.12 -24.43
CA MET A 280 -11.47 -1.25 -25.32
C MET A 280 -10.06 -1.82 -25.06
N ARG A 281 -9.08 -0.93 -24.81
CA ARG A 281 -7.72 -1.36 -24.46
C ARG A 281 -7.65 -2.00 -23.08
N ALA A 282 -8.47 -1.52 -22.14
CA ALA A 282 -8.60 -2.15 -20.82
C ALA A 282 -9.21 -3.55 -20.93
N LEU A 283 -10.27 -3.71 -21.75
CA LEU A 283 -10.90 -5.00 -22.01
C LEU A 283 -9.92 -6.04 -22.55
N ASP A 284 -9.06 -5.66 -23.50
CA ASP A 284 -8.03 -6.57 -24.04
C ASP A 284 -7.06 -7.06 -22.95
N LEU A 285 -6.63 -6.16 -22.05
CA LEU A 285 -5.76 -6.50 -20.92
C LEU A 285 -6.47 -7.39 -19.89
N TYR A 286 -7.74 -7.11 -19.60
CA TYR A 286 -8.56 -7.93 -18.71
C TYR A 286 -8.76 -9.35 -19.23
N ARG A 287 -8.96 -9.51 -20.55
CA ARG A 287 -9.03 -10.84 -21.19
C ARG A 287 -7.73 -11.61 -21.05
N GLU A 288 -6.60 -10.94 -21.27
CA GLU A 288 -5.28 -11.56 -21.09
C GLU A 288 -5.05 -11.98 -19.63
N SER A 289 -5.41 -11.13 -18.65
CA SER A 289 -5.35 -11.48 -17.23
C SER A 289 -6.20 -12.72 -16.94
N TYR A 290 -7.44 -12.74 -17.46
CA TYR A 290 -8.35 -13.87 -17.29
C TYR A 290 -7.75 -15.17 -17.82
N ASP A 291 -7.16 -15.16 -19.01
CA ASP A 291 -6.55 -16.35 -19.61
C ASP A 291 -5.37 -16.88 -18.78
N VAL A 292 -4.55 -15.99 -18.22
CA VAL A 292 -3.44 -16.37 -17.32
C VAL A 292 -3.99 -16.99 -16.04
N THR A 293 -4.91 -16.31 -15.37
CA THR A 293 -5.46 -16.75 -14.09
C THR A 293 -6.32 -18.01 -14.23
N ALA A 294 -7.01 -18.19 -15.36
CA ALA A 294 -7.78 -19.40 -15.67
C ALA A 294 -6.88 -20.63 -15.81
N ARG A 295 -5.72 -20.51 -16.49
CA ARG A 295 -4.72 -21.60 -16.58
C ARG A 295 -4.15 -21.96 -15.21
N LEU A 296 -3.84 -20.95 -14.39
CA LEU A 296 -3.36 -21.15 -13.02
C LEU A 296 -4.39 -21.89 -12.16
N ALA A 297 -5.64 -21.43 -12.16
CA ALA A 297 -6.72 -22.05 -11.39
C ALA A 297 -7.11 -23.44 -11.91
N ALA A 298 -6.91 -23.74 -13.19
CA ALA A 298 -7.08 -25.09 -13.72
C ALA A 298 -6.02 -26.07 -13.18
N ALA A 299 -4.79 -25.59 -12.98
CA ALA A 299 -3.69 -26.39 -12.43
C ALA A 299 -3.77 -26.53 -10.89
N ASP A 300 -4.12 -25.45 -10.19
CA ASP A 300 -4.28 -25.42 -8.73
C ASP A 300 -5.47 -24.54 -8.32
N PRO A 301 -6.70 -25.11 -8.32
CA PRO A 301 -7.91 -24.38 -7.98
C PRO A 301 -7.92 -23.86 -6.54
N ALA A 302 -7.27 -24.58 -5.61
CA ALA A 302 -7.25 -24.20 -4.21
C ALA A 302 -6.42 -22.94 -3.98
N ARG A 303 -5.34 -22.77 -4.75
CA ARG A 303 -4.45 -21.61 -4.64
C ARG A 303 -4.91 -20.39 -5.45
N PHE A 304 -5.45 -20.60 -6.65
CA PHE A 304 -5.74 -19.51 -7.61
C PHE A 304 -7.23 -19.32 -7.92
N GLY A 305 -8.13 -20.10 -7.31
CA GLY A 305 -9.58 -19.98 -7.55
C GLY A 305 -10.16 -18.62 -7.16
N LEU A 306 -9.64 -18.00 -6.09
CA LEU A 306 -10.04 -16.64 -5.69
C LEU A 306 -9.58 -15.59 -6.69
N ASP A 307 -8.36 -15.72 -7.22
CA ASP A 307 -7.85 -14.81 -8.25
C ASP A 307 -8.73 -14.91 -9.50
N LEU A 308 -9.07 -16.13 -9.95
CA LEU A 308 -9.93 -16.32 -11.13
C LEU A 308 -11.31 -15.69 -10.94
N ALA A 309 -11.90 -15.82 -9.75
CA ALA A 309 -13.20 -15.22 -9.45
C ALA A 309 -13.14 -13.68 -9.51
N ALA A 310 -12.07 -13.08 -8.98
CA ALA A 310 -11.86 -11.63 -9.02
C ALA A 310 -11.67 -11.13 -10.46
N THR A 311 -10.78 -11.75 -11.23
CA THR A 311 -10.53 -11.38 -12.64
C THR A 311 -11.78 -11.54 -13.49
N ARG A 312 -12.57 -12.61 -13.28
CA ARG A 312 -13.85 -12.82 -13.99
C ARG A 312 -14.85 -11.70 -13.70
N ALA A 313 -15.02 -11.34 -12.44
CA ALA A 313 -15.95 -10.28 -12.05
C ALA A 313 -15.58 -8.93 -12.70
N ARG A 314 -14.28 -8.60 -12.74
CA ARG A 314 -13.80 -7.37 -13.40
C ARG A 314 -13.97 -7.43 -14.92
N LEU A 315 -13.73 -8.57 -15.54
CA LEU A 315 -13.96 -8.76 -16.97
C LEU A 315 -15.44 -8.58 -17.35
N GLU A 316 -16.37 -9.17 -16.59
CA GLU A 316 -17.81 -9.00 -16.81
C GLU A 316 -18.25 -7.53 -16.65
N GLU A 317 -17.70 -6.84 -15.66
CA GLU A 317 -17.97 -5.42 -15.42
C GLU A 317 -17.53 -4.54 -16.61
N ILE A 318 -16.31 -4.72 -17.12
CA ILE A 318 -15.81 -3.93 -18.25
C ILE A 318 -16.57 -4.27 -19.55
N GLU A 319 -16.93 -5.54 -19.77
CA GLU A 319 -17.71 -5.96 -20.93
C GLU A 319 -19.10 -5.30 -20.94
N ALA A 320 -19.77 -5.23 -19.79
CA ALA A 320 -21.04 -4.53 -19.65
C ALA A 320 -20.91 -3.03 -19.94
N ARG A 321 -19.83 -2.38 -19.47
CA ARG A 321 -19.54 -0.95 -19.72
C ARG A 321 -19.16 -0.62 -21.17
N VAL A 322 -18.68 -1.61 -21.93
CA VAL A 322 -18.36 -1.47 -23.36
C VAL A 322 -19.59 -1.74 -24.23
N ALA A 323 -20.48 -2.61 -23.79
CA ALA A 323 -21.70 -2.97 -24.53
C ALA A 323 -22.85 -1.95 -24.39
N GLY A 324 -22.88 -1.17 -23.29
CA GLY A 324 -23.87 -0.11 -23.04
C GLY A 324 -23.41 1.26 -23.50
#